data_AF-A0AA39Q356-F1
#
_entry.id   AF-A0AA39Q356-F1
#
_cell.length_a   1.000
_cell.length_b   1.000
_cell.length_c   1.000
_cell.angle_alpha   90.00
_cell.angle_beta   90.00
_cell.angle_gamma   90.00
#
_symmetry.space_group_name_H-M   'P 1'
#
loop_
_entity.id
_entity.type
_entity.pdbx_description
1 polymer ?
#
loop_
_entity_poly.entity_id
_entity_poly.type
_entity_poly.pdbx_seq_one_letter_code
_entity_poly.pdbx_strand_id
1 'polypeptide(L)'
;MSYPQLQNHIIKDLTSLIQYLDDDHVICPNCDQHVGLGPGGLLNLRDRHISSKKCLDAAQAQDTIPKKIQSLLVGFLQPRLKLVMLTVSTPSVLQPMGIATNLKPSLVSKTAPANRATTLQVTEHEMSVSRPLNELEALLPDVLPITTDSLLNPNTGLSIFPSNPLVLDDPSIARNNLWEEVLNNVIHQAFWGKDTSQLVNMVQTESSGMHNFCRFVHYFTDKCGVDP
;
A
#
# COMPACT_ATOMS: atom_id res chain seq x y z
N MET A 1 41.33 2.86 -19.03
CA MET A 1 40.12 2.74 -18.20
C MET A 1 39.10 1.96 -19.00
N SER A 2 38.99 0.66 -18.71
CA SER A 2 38.13 -0.26 -19.46
C SER A 2 36.75 -0.25 -18.82
N TYR A 3 35.73 0.14 -19.58
CA TYR A 3 34.34 0.00 -19.16
C TYR A 3 33.99 -1.49 -19.09
N PRO A 4 33.31 -1.97 -18.03
CA PRO A 4 32.87 -3.35 -17.97
C PRO A 4 31.89 -3.60 -19.11
N GLN A 5 32.10 -4.71 -19.81
CA GLN A 5 31.18 -5.22 -20.83
C GLN A 5 29.85 -5.59 -20.16
N LEU A 6 28.95 -4.63 -20.02
CA LEU A 6 27.55 -4.88 -19.70
C LEU A 6 26.96 -5.71 -20.84
N GLN A 7 26.80 -6.99 -20.54
CA GLN A 7 26.40 -8.04 -21.45
C GLN A 7 25.09 -7.72 -22.17
N ASN A 8 25.13 -7.91 -23.48
CA ASN A 8 24.07 -7.75 -24.49
C ASN A 8 22.74 -8.50 -24.23
N HIS A 9 22.59 -9.20 -23.09
CA HIS A 9 21.39 -9.98 -22.78
C HIS A 9 20.25 -9.14 -22.17
N ILE A 10 20.54 -8.01 -21.52
CA ILE A 10 19.50 -7.16 -20.91
C ILE A 10 18.84 -6.23 -21.95
N ILE A 11 19.51 -5.93 -23.06
CA ILE A 11 19.05 -4.92 -24.03
C ILE A 11 17.89 -5.43 -24.90
N LYS A 12 17.76 -6.75 -25.09
CA LYS A 12 16.76 -7.32 -26.00
C LYS A 12 15.31 -7.16 -25.52
N ASP A 13 15.10 -6.83 -24.25
CA ASP A 13 13.76 -6.66 -23.69
C ASP A 13 13.41 -5.21 -23.34
N LEU A 14 14.34 -4.25 -23.53
CA LEU A 14 14.04 -2.85 -23.24
C LEU A 14 13.03 -2.25 -24.22
N THR A 15 12.87 -2.84 -25.41
CA THR A 15 11.98 -2.33 -26.45
C THR A 15 10.50 -2.48 -26.07
N SER A 16 10.16 -3.47 -25.23
CA SER A 16 8.79 -3.70 -24.74
C SER A 16 8.36 -2.68 -23.68
N LEU A 17 9.31 -1.98 -23.06
CA LEU A 17 9.09 -0.96 -22.03
C LEU A 17 9.12 0.48 -22.56
N ILE A 18 9.32 0.68 -23.87
CA ILE A 18 9.40 2.02 -24.45
C ILE A 18 7.99 2.62 -24.52
N GLN A 19 7.77 3.70 -23.79
CA GLN A 19 6.56 4.51 -23.89
C GLN A 19 6.73 5.54 -25.01
N TYR A 20 5.87 5.44 -26.03
CA TYR A 20 5.81 6.41 -27.13
C TYR A 20 4.98 7.62 -26.71
N LEU A 21 5.52 8.82 -26.96
CA LEU A 21 4.81 10.09 -26.75
C LEU A 21 4.15 10.55 -28.05
N ASP A 22 4.89 10.46 -29.15
CA ASP A 22 4.46 10.74 -30.52
C ASP A 22 5.30 9.91 -31.51
N ASP A 23 5.11 10.14 -32.81
CA ASP A 23 5.79 9.37 -33.87
C ASP A 23 7.32 9.51 -33.85
N ASP A 24 7.84 10.61 -33.30
CA ASP A 24 9.26 10.95 -33.31
C ASP A 24 9.89 11.02 -31.91
N HIS A 25 9.12 10.87 -30.83
CA HIS A 25 9.58 10.96 -29.45
C HIS A 25 9.15 9.78 -28.58
N VAL A 26 10.08 9.36 -27.73
CA VAL A 26 9.89 8.29 -26.75
C VAL A 26 10.41 8.70 -25.38
N ILE A 27 9.92 8.05 -24.33
CA ILE A 27 10.49 8.15 -22.99
C ILE A 27 11.57 7.08 -22.85
N CYS A 28 12.79 7.49 -22.47
CA CYS A 28 13.87 6.54 -22.21
C CYS A 28 13.59 5.77 -20.91
N PRO A 29 13.56 4.41 -20.93
CA PRO A 29 13.25 3.62 -19.74
C PRO A 29 14.34 3.65 -18.66
N ASN A 30 15.53 4.19 -18.97
CA ASN A 30 16.63 4.25 -18.01
C ASN A 30 16.67 5.57 -17.23
N CYS A 31 16.29 6.67 -17.85
CA CYS A 31 16.45 8.00 -17.24
C CYS A 31 15.19 8.88 -17.32
N ASP A 32 14.08 8.33 -17.80
CA ASP A 32 12.78 8.97 -18.00
C ASP A 32 12.80 10.28 -18.81
N GLN A 33 13.87 10.54 -19.56
CA GLN A 33 13.94 11.72 -20.43
C GLN A 33 13.19 11.50 -21.74
N HIS A 34 12.61 12.56 -22.27
CA HIS A 34 12.03 12.58 -23.61
C HIS A 34 13.16 12.64 -24.64
N VAL A 35 13.19 11.65 -25.54
CA VAL A 35 14.23 11.50 -26.55
C VAL A 35 13.61 11.53 -27.92
N GLY A 36 14.05 12.49 -28.74
CA GLY A 36 13.76 12.50 -30.17
C GLY A 36 14.53 11.39 -30.88
N LEU A 37 13.82 10.54 -31.61
CA LEU A 37 14.37 9.42 -32.35
C LEU A 37 15.13 9.91 -33.61
N GLY A 38 14.57 10.92 -34.29
CA GLY A 38 15.07 11.40 -35.57
C GLY A 38 15.10 10.30 -36.65
N PRO A 39 15.85 10.49 -37.75
CA PRO A 39 15.82 9.56 -38.90
C PRO A 39 16.38 8.17 -38.59
N GLY A 40 17.07 8.00 -37.46
CA GLY A 40 17.60 6.70 -37.01
C GLY A 40 16.62 5.89 -36.15
N GLY A 41 15.44 6.42 -35.83
CA GLY A 41 14.43 5.70 -35.06
C GLY A 41 14.96 5.23 -33.69
N LEU A 42 14.52 4.04 -33.27
CA LEU A 42 14.96 3.40 -32.02
C LEU A 42 16.46 3.08 -31.96
N LEU A 43 17.16 2.97 -33.10
CA LEU A 43 18.60 2.76 -33.10
C LEU A 43 19.33 3.98 -32.52
N ASN A 44 18.82 5.19 -32.75
CA ASN A 44 19.38 6.40 -32.11
C ASN A 44 19.16 6.39 -30.59
N LEU A 45 17.99 5.95 -30.12
CA LEU A 45 17.74 5.78 -28.69
C LEU A 45 18.76 4.81 -28.08
N ARG A 46 18.93 3.63 -28.67
CA ARG A 46 19.85 2.60 -28.15
C ARG A 46 21.32 3.03 -28.24
N ASP A 47 21.76 3.42 -29.43
CA ASP A 47 23.17 3.55 -29.73
C ASP A 47 23.73 4.93 -29.37
N ARG A 48 22.89 5.97 -29.30
CA ARG A 48 23.32 7.34 -28.96
C ARG A 48 22.84 7.83 -27.62
N HIS A 49 21.60 7.52 -27.21
CA HIS A 49 21.06 8.03 -25.95
C HIS A 49 21.37 7.10 -24.77
N ILE A 50 20.96 5.83 -24.82
CA ILE A 50 21.13 4.85 -23.73
C ILE A 50 22.61 4.62 -23.41
N SER A 51 23.47 4.57 -24.43
CA SER A 51 24.92 4.46 -24.27
C SER A 51 25.60 5.76 -23.83
N SER A 52 24.89 6.90 -23.83
CA SER A 52 25.48 8.18 -23.48
C SER A 52 25.74 8.28 -21.98
N LYS A 53 26.84 8.95 -21.64
CA LYS A 53 27.16 9.28 -20.26
C LYS A 53 26.03 10.04 -19.56
N LYS A 54 25.31 10.92 -20.28
CA LYS A 54 24.18 11.68 -19.71
C LYS A 54 23.04 10.78 -19.26
N CYS A 55 22.67 9.78 -20.05
CA CYS A 55 21.63 8.82 -19.69
C CYS A 55 22.07 7.99 -18.47
N LEU A 56 23.31 7.48 -18.49
CA LEU A 56 23.85 6.68 -17.40
C LEU A 56 23.94 7.46 -16.08
N ASP A 57 24.42 8.70 -16.12
CA ASP A 57 24.51 9.57 -14.93
C ASP A 57 23.11 9.91 -14.38
N ALA A 58 22.13 10.14 -15.27
CA ALA A 58 20.74 10.40 -14.87
C ALA A 58 20.06 9.16 -14.28
N ALA A 59 20.26 7.98 -14.86
CA ALA A 59 19.79 6.71 -14.32
C ALA A 59 20.37 6.45 -12.92
N GLN A 60 21.68 6.66 -12.76
CA GLN A 60 22.34 6.52 -11.46
C GLN A 60 21.78 7.54 -10.44
N ALA A 61 21.52 8.77 -10.84
CA ALA A 61 20.89 9.77 -9.97
C ALA A 61 19.49 9.32 -9.53
N GLN A 62 18.68 8.73 -10.41
CA GLN A 62 17.37 8.20 -10.05
C GLN A 62 17.43 7.05 -9.03
N ASP A 63 18.41 6.15 -9.17
CA ASP A 63 18.61 5.07 -8.20
C ASP A 63 19.02 5.59 -6.81
N THR A 64 19.69 6.75 -6.75
CA THR A 64 20.06 7.40 -5.48
C THR A 64 18.96 8.24 -4.86
N ILE A 65 17.89 8.57 -5.60
CA ILE A 65 16.73 9.24 -5.00
C ILE A 65 15.99 8.16 -4.19
N PRO A 66 15.90 8.27 -2.85
CA PRO A 66 15.11 7.33 -2.07
C PRO A 66 13.68 7.39 -2.62
N LYS A 67 13.21 6.28 -3.20
CA LYS A 67 11.90 6.09 -3.84
C LYS A 67 10.76 6.33 -2.85
N LYS A 68 10.55 7.60 -2.49
CA LYS A 68 9.49 8.04 -1.55
C LYS A 68 8.09 7.86 -2.14
N ILE A 69 7.99 7.51 -3.43
CA ILE A 69 6.73 7.26 -4.14
C ILE A 69 6.28 5.79 -4.01
N GLN A 70 7.16 4.83 -3.72
CA GLN A 70 6.70 3.49 -3.29
C GLN A 70 5.95 3.55 -1.95
N SER A 71 6.21 4.57 -1.12
CA SER A 71 5.48 4.81 0.12
C SER A 71 4.04 5.30 -0.07
N LEU A 72 3.59 5.67 -1.28
CA LEU A 72 2.21 6.14 -1.50
C LEU A 72 1.21 5.00 -1.72
N LEU A 73 1.66 3.86 -2.27
CA LEU A 73 0.84 2.64 -2.34
C LEU A 73 0.90 1.84 -1.03
N VAL A 74 2.05 1.78 -0.36
CA VAL A 74 2.16 1.22 1.00
C VAL A 74 1.44 2.11 2.03
N GLY A 75 1.39 3.43 1.78
CA GLY A 75 0.69 4.40 2.62
C GLY A 75 -0.84 4.35 2.52
N PHE A 76 -1.40 3.64 1.52
CA PHE A 76 -2.83 3.34 1.44
C PHE A 76 -3.22 2.11 2.30
N LEU A 77 -2.25 1.27 2.66
CA LEU A 77 -2.43 0.13 3.55
C LEU A 77 -1.97 0.42 4.98
N GLN A 78 -1.13 1.42 5.22
CA GLN A 78 -0.81 1.86 6.57
C GLN A 78 -1.96 2.65 7.20
N PRO A 79 -2.58 2.15 8.30
CA PRO A 79 -3.58 2.91 9.04
C PRO A 79 -2.93 4.18 9.59
N ARG A 80 -3.32 5.35 9.08
CA ARG A 80 -2.92 6.62 9.67
C ARG A 80 -3.63 6.78 11.01
N LEU A 81 -2.94 6.45 12.09
CA LEU A 81 -3.31 6.84 13.46
C LEU A 81 -3.43 8.37 13.51
N LYS A 82 -4.65 8.89 13.37
CA LYS A 82 -4.95 10.27 13.75
C LYS A 82 -4.79 10.34 15.26
N LEU A 83 -3.67 10.93 15.69
CA LEU A 83 -3.47 11.27 17.09
C LEU A 83 -4.43 12.41 17.43
N VAL A 84 -5.67 12.05 17.81
CA VAL A 84 -6.65 12.98 18.33
C VAL A 84 -6.16 13.39 19.70
N MET A 85 -5.67 14.63 19.81
CA MET A 85 -5.36 15.20 21.12
C MET A 85 -6.65 15.36 21.90
N LEU A 86 -6.81 14.53 22.94
CA LEU A 86 -7.86 14.63 23.95
C LEU A 86 -7.77 16.01 24.61
N THR A 87 -8.57 16.95 24.10
CA THR A 87 -8.74 18.27 24.72
C THR A 87 -9.68 18.07 25.90
N VAL A 88 -9.11 17.86 27.08
CA VAL A 88 -9.87 17.76 28.33
C VAL A 88 -10.51 19.12 28.60
N SER A 89 -11.82 19.23 28.39
CA SER A 89 -12.58 20.39 28.85
C SER A 89 -12.67 20.34 30.38
N THR A 90 -11.98 21.27 31.03
CA THR A 90 -12.09 21.51 32.47
C THR A 90 -13.49 22.02 32.83
N PRO A 91 -14.19 21.42 33.81
CA PRO A 91 -15.50 21.90 34.23
C PRO A 91 -15.39 23.25 34.97
N SER A 92 -16.22 24.20 34.57
CA SER A 92 -16.35 25.52 35.18
C SER A 92 -16.95 25.41 36.58
N VAL A 93 -16.22 25.92 37.58
CA VAL A 93 -16.65 25.98 38.98
C VAL A 93 -17.62 27.15 39.16
N LEU A 94 -18.89 26.86 39.45
CA LEU A 94 -19.89 27.85 39.84
C LEU A 94 -19.62 28.33 41.27
N GLN A 95 -19.41 29.64 41.44
CA GLN A 95 -19.41 30.32 42.73
C GLN A 95 -20.86 30.49 43.25
N PRO A 96 -21.15 30.20 44.53
CA PRO A 96 -22.38 30.65 45.16
C PRO A 96 -22.23 32.06 45.76
N MET A 97 -23.12 32.95 45.34
CA MET A 97 -23.40 34.25 45.97
C MET A 97 -24.10 34.02 47.31
N GLY A 98 -23.63 34.68 48.37
CA GLY A 98 -24.16 34.55 49.72
C GLY A 98 -25.42 35.38 49.98
N ILE A 99 -26.22 34.92 50.95
CA ILE A 99 -27.06 35.78 51.82
C ILE A 99 -27.02 35.18 53.23
N ALA A 100 -26.85 36.08 54.21
CA ALA A 100 -26.68 35.82 55.63
C ALA A 100 -27.97 35.37 56.34
N THR A 101 -27.83 34.55 57.38
CA THR A 101 -28.51 34.76 58.68
C THR A 101 -27.91 33.86 59.77
N ASN A 102 -27.75 34.46 60.95
CA ASN A 102 -27.20 33.88 62.17
C ASN A 102 -28.00 32.69 62.71
N LEU A 103 -27.32 31.69 63.30
CA LEU A 103 -27.46 31.27 64.72
C LEU A 103 -26.67 29.99 65.08
N LYS A 104 -25.86 30.14 66.15
CA LYS A 104 -25.44 29.18 67.20
C LYS A 104 -24.46 28.02 66.87
N PRO A 105 -23.36 27.87 67.65
CA PRO A 105 -22.38 26.80 67.45
C PRO A 105 -22.76 25.53 68.22
N SER A 106 -22.65 24.37 67.57
CA SER A 106 -22.65 23.06 68.24
C SER A 106 -21.53 22.20 67.66
N LEU A 107 -20.52 21.95 68.51
CA LEU A 107 -19.48 20.94 68.32
C LEU A 107 -20.13 19.57 68.10
N VAL A 108 -19.89 18.93 66.96
CA VAL A 108 -19.92 17.46 66.82
C VAL A 108 -18.89 17.05 65.76
N SER A 109 -17.90 16.29 66.20
CA SER A 109 -16.92 15.57 65.39
C SER A 109 -17.58 14.68 64.35
N LYS A 110 -17.14 14.74 63.09
CA LYS A 110 -17.39 13.69 62.10
C LYS A 110 -16.16 13.42 61.23
N THR A 111 -15.71 12.19 61.41
CA THR A 111 -14.78 11.35 60.66
C THR A 111 -14.82 11.57 59.14
N ALA A 112 -13.64 11.64 58.55
CA ALA A 112 -13.44 11.66 57.10
C ALA A 112 -13.96 10.36 56.44
N PRO A 113 -14.69 10.44 55.32
CA PRO A 113 -14.86 9.31 54.42
C PRO A 113 -13.75 9.33 53.36
N ALA A 114 -13.13 8.17 53.18
CA ALA A 114 -12.18 7.90 52.12
C ALA A 114 -12.86 8.05 50.74
N ASN A 115 -12.29 8.92 49.91
CA ASN A 115 -12.60 9.00 48.48
C ASN A 115 -12.13 7.71 47.81
N ARG A 116 -13.04 6.74 47.65
CA ARG A 116 -12.81 5.59 46.77
C ARG A 116 -13.15 6.04 45.36
N ALA A 117 -12.10 6.30 44.58
CA ALA A 117 -12.16 6.61 43.16
C ALA A 117 -13.07 5.61 42.44
N THR A 118 -14.13 6.12 41.82
CA THR A 118 -14.87 5.37 40.81
C THR A 118 -14.04 5.44 39.55
N THR A 119 -13.28 4.39 39.27
CA THR A 119 -12.63 4.17 37.99
C THR A 119 -13.71 4.16 36.92
N LEU A 120 -13.85 5.27 36.21
CA LEU A 120 -14.57 5.31 34.94
C LEU A 120 -13.82 4.36 34.01
N GLN A 121 -14.42 3.19 33.80
CA GLN A 121 -14.05 2.33 32.69
C GLN A 121 -14.35 3.10 31.42
N VAL A 122 -13.30 3.70 30.86
CA VAL A 122 -13.27 4.06 29.46
C VAL A 122 -13.46 2.74 28.73
N THR A 123 -14.67 2.47 28.27
CA THR A 123 -14.89 1.53 27.18
C THR A 123 -14.07 2.05 26.02
N GLU A 124 -12.88 1.45 25.85
CA GLU A 124 -12.14 1.48 24.61
C GLU A 124 -13.11 1.00 23.55
N HIS A 125 -13.71 1.96 22.85
CA HIS A 125 -14.39 1.69 21.62
C HIS A 125 -13.27 1.22 20.70
N GLU A 126 -13.07 -0.10 20.63
CA GLU A 126 -12.32 -0.74 19.56
C GLU A 126 -12.88 -0.14 18.28
N MET A 127 -12.16 0.84 17.73
CA MET A 127 -12.29 1.18 16.33
C MET A 127 -11.88 -0.10 15.64
N SER A 128 -12.86 -0.95 15.35
CA SER A 128 -12.74 -2.02 14.38
C SER A 128 -12.15 -1.32 13.17
N VAL A 129 -10.84 -1.51 12.99
CA VAL A 129 -10.14 -1.18 11.77
C VAL A 129 -10.80 -2.11 10.77
N SER A 130 -11.88 -1.63 10.15
CA SER A 130 -12.49 -2.31 9.03
C SER A 130 -11.34 -2.49 8.06
N ARG A 131 -10.91 -3.74 7.90
CA ARG A 131 -9.77 -4.04 7.06
C ARG A 131 -10.17 -3.57 5.66
N PRO A 132 -9.41 -2.69 4.99
CA PRO A 132 -9.75 -2.18 3.67
C PRO A 132 -10.07 -3.27 2.65
N LEU A 133 -9.53 -4.48 2.86
CA LEU A 133 -9.85 -5.70 2.11
C LEU A 133 -11.32 -6.14 2.22
N ASN A 134 -11.93 -6.06 3.41
CA ASN A 134 -13.33 -6.42 3.61
C ASN A 134 -14.26 -5.45 2.86
N GLU A 135 -13.89 -4.16 2.85
CA GLU A 135 -14.62 -3.15 2.08
C GLU A 135 -14.44 -3.37 0.59
N LEU A 136 -13.22 -3.68 0.15
CA LEU A 136 -12.95 -4.02 -1.25
C LEU A 136 -13.76 -5.25 -1.69
N GLU A 137 -13.76 -6.33 -0.90
CA GLU A 137 -14.52 -7.54 -1.18
C GLU A 137 -16.03 -7.28 -1.23
N ALA A 138 -16.56 -6.45 -0.35
CA ALA A 138 -17.97 -6.05 -0.35
C ALA A 138 -18.36 -5.18 -1.56
N LEU A 139 -17.39 -4.52 -2.20
CA LEU A 139 -17.60 -3.73 -3.42
C LEU A 139 -17.48 -4.57 -4.70
N LEU A 140 -16.95 -5.79 -4.61
CA LEU A 140 -16.90 -6.69 -5.76
C LEU A 140 -18.32 -7.17 -6.08
N PRO A 141 -18.76 -7.09 -7.35
CA PRO A 141 -20.06 -7.63 -7.73
C PRO A 141 -20.12 -9.12 -7.39
N ASP A 142 -21.23 -9.57 -6.80
CA ASP A 142 -21.49 -10.98 -6.48
C ASP A 142 -21.12 -11.84 -7.68
N VAL A 143 -20.02 -12.57 -7.55
CA VAL A 143 -19.37 -13.26 -8.67
C VAL A 143 -20.31 -14.34 -9.16
N LEU A 144 -20.88 -14.13 -10.35
CA LEU A 144 -21.58 -15.18 -11.08
C LEU A 144 -20.62 -16.38 -11.29
N PRO A 145 -21.14 -17.62 -11.32
CA PRO A 145 -20.30 -18.81 -11.39
C PRO A 145 -19.27 -18.70 -12.51
N ILE A 146 -18.00 -18.82 -12.12
CA ILE A 146 -16.80 -18.66 -12.93
C ILE A 146 -17.00 -19.35 -14.27
N THR A 147 -17.13 -18.58 -15.34
CA THR A 147 -16.98 -19.12 -16.69
C THR A 147 -15.50 -19.47 -16.86
N THR A 148 -15.24 -20.77 -17.04
CA THR A 148 -13.90 -21.37 -17.21
C THR A 148 -13.05 -20.70 -18.30
N ASP A 149 -13.65 -19.92 -19.19
CA ASP A 149 -12.95 -19.19 -20.24
C ASP A 149 -12.06 -18.05 -19.70
N SER A 150 -12.36 -17.47 -18.53
CA SER A 150 -11.52 -16.41 -17.95
C SER A 150 -10.20 -16.96 -17.38
N LEU A 151 -10.14 -18.24 -17.02
CA LEU A 151 -8.92 -18.93 -16.59
C LEU A 151 -7.96 -19.22 -17.75
N LEU A 152 -8.41 -19.08 -19.00
CA LEU A 152 -7.63 -19.43 -20.18
C LEU A 152 -6.83 -18.25 -20.75
N ASN A 153 -6.94 -17.04 -20.18
CA ASN A 153 -6.10 -15.93 -20.59
C ASN A 153 -4.90 -15.76 -19.62
N PRO A 154 -3.75 -16.43 -19.88
CA PRO A 154 -2.58 -16.30 -19.02
C PRO A 154 -1.97 -14.88 -19.00
N ASN A 155 -2.45 -13.97 -19.85
CA ASN A 155 -1.95 -12.60 -19.91
C ASN A 155 -2.63 -11.67 -18.90
N THR A 156 -3.66 -12.14 -18.19
CA THR A 156 -4.32 -11.35 -17.16
C THR A 156 -3.49 -11.34 -15.88
N GLY A 157 -3.11 -10.15 -15.40
CA GLY A 157 -2.22 -10.00 -14.26
C GLY A 157 -2.74 -10.64 -12.97
N LEU A 158 -4.05 -10.83 -12.81
CA LEU A 158 -4.65 -11.46 -11.63
C LEU A 158 -4.66 -12.99 -11.66
N SER A 159 -4.37 -13.60 -12.81
CA SER A 159 -4.31 -15.08 -12.92
C SER A 159 -3.18 -15.69 -12.08
N ILE A 160 -2.21 -14.87 -11.67
CA ILE A 160 -1.10 -15.28 -10.82
C ILE A 160 -1.55 -15.63 -9.40
N PHE A 161 -2.66 -15.07 -8.91
CA PHE A 161 -3.14 -15.38 -7.57
C PHE A 161 -3.66 -16.82 -7.56
N PRO A 162 -2.94 -17.75 -6.90
CA PRO A 162 -3.31 -19.15 -6.96
C PRO A 162 -4.67 -19.32 -6.31
N SER A 163 -5.50 -20.21 -6.86
CA SER A 163 -6.74 -20.61 -6.22
C SER A 163 -6.49 -21.26 -4.85
N ASN A 164 -5.24 -21.67 -4.56
CA ASN A 164 -4.80 -22.18 -3.27
C ASN A 164 -3.54 -21.46 -2.75
N PRO A 165 -3.66 -20.57 -1.74
CA PRO A 165 -2.52 -19.83 -1.18
C PRO A 165 -1.52 -20.73 -0.43
N LEU A 166 -1.93 -21.95 -0.03
CA LEU A 166 -1.05 -22.93 0.64
C LEU A 166 0.20 -23.28 -0.18
N VAL A 167 0.15 -23.13 -1.50
CA VAL A 167 1.28 -23.43 -2.39
C VAL A 167 2.44 -22.45 -2.16
N LEU A 168 2.14 -21.26 -1.65
CA LEU A 168 3.11 -20.19 -1.38
C LEU A 168 3.44 -20.05 0.12
N ASP A 169 2.81 -20.86 0.97
CA ASP A 169 3.08 -20.89 2.42
C ASP A 169 4.24 -21.83 2.72
N ASP A 170 5.47 -21.30 2.67
CA ASP A 170 6.68 -22.06 2.97
C ASP A 170 7.01 -21.97 4.47
N PRO A 171 6.88 -23.07 5.25
CA PRO A 171 7.16 -23.07 6.68
C PRO A 171 8.65 -22.88 7.02
N SER A 172 9.54 -22.96 6.03
CA SER A 172 10.97 -22.68 6.21
C SER A 172 11.30 -21.20 6.21
N ILE A 173 10.41 -20.36 5.67
CA ILE A 173 10.57 -18.91 5.62
C ILE A 173 10.02 -18.30 6.92
N ALA A 174 10.79 -17.41 7.53
CA ALA A 174 10.34 -16.71 8.73
C ALA A 174 9.10 -15.86 8.39
N ARG A 175 8.10 -15.85 9.27
CA ARG A 175 6.81 -15.16 9.04
C ARG A 175 6.96 -13.70 8.62
N ASN A 176 7.90 -12.98 9.24
CA ASN A 176 8.22 -11.59 8.92
C ASN A 176 8.87 -11.42 7.54
N ASN A 177 9.46 -12.48 7.00
CA ASN A 177 10.06 -12.49 5.67
C ASN A 177 9.10 -13.00 4.59
N LEU A 178 8.04 -13.73 4.97
CA LEU A 178 7.06 -14.28 4.03
C LEU A 178 6.40 -13.18 3.18
N TRP A 179 6.18 -12.00 3.79
CA TRP A 179 5.72 -10.82 3.05
C TRP A 179 6.70 -10.41 1.96
N GLU A 180 7.93 -10.09 2.32
CA GLU A 180 8.92 -9.53 1.40
C GLU A 180 9.42 -10.53 0.36
N GLU A 181 9.65 -11.78 0.77
CA GLU A 181 10.28 -12.79 -0.09
C GLU A 181 9.27 -13.47 -1.03
N VAL A 182 8.01 -13.60 -0.62
CA VAL A 182 6.99 -14.34 -1.40
C VAL A 182 5.86 -13.42 -1.85
N LEU A 183 5.17 -12.77 -0.92
CA LEU A 183 3.95 -12.01 -1.23
C LEU A 183 4.23 -10.80 -2.10
N ASN A 184 5.25 -10.02 -1.76
CA ASN A 184 5.63 -8.81 -2.47
C ASN A 184 5.97 -9.11 -3.94
N ASN A 185 6.67 -10.21 -4.20
CA ASN A 185 7.00 -10.65 -5.55
C ASN A 185 5.76 -11.01 -6.38
N VAL A 186 4.79 -11.72 -5.78
CA VAL A 186 3.54 -12.08 -6.45
C VAL A 186 2.66 -10.86 -6.71
N ILE A 187 2.53 -9.97 -5.71
CA ILE A 187 1.76 -8.72 -5.82
C ILE A 187 2.39 -7.80 -6.87
N HIS A 188 3.71 -7.67 -6.89
CA HIS A 188 4.41 -6.91 -7.93
C HIS A 188 4.19 -7.50 -9.32
N GLN A 189 4.24 -8.81 -9.50
CA GLN A 189 3.94 -9.39 -10.82
C GLN A 189 2.53 -9.06 -11.32
N ALA A 190 1.55 -9.00 -10.41
CA ALA A 190 0.17 -8.65 -10.76
C ALA A 190 -0.02 -7.15 -11.09
N PHE A 191 0.57 -6.27 -10.29
CA PHE A 191 0.20 -4.84 -10.28
C PHE A 191 1.32 -3.88 -10.73
N TRP A 192 2.57 -4.35 -10.81
CA TRP A 192 3.70 -3.48 -11.13
C TRP A 192 3.63 -2.96 -12.57
N GLY A 193 3.87 -1.66 -12.73
CA GLY A 193 3.83 -1.00 -14.03
C GLY A 193 2.42 -0.88 -14.63
N LYS A 194 1.36 -1.23 -13.88
CA LYS A 194 -0.01 -1.05 -14.33
C LYS A 194 -0.48 0.38 -14.09
N ASP A 195 -1.06 1.01 -15.10
CA ASP A 195 -1.71 2.31 -14.96
C ASP A 195 -3.13 2.18 -14.38
N THR A 196 -3.73 3.31 -13.99
CA THR A 196 -5.07 3.35 -13.41
C THR A 196 -6.14 2.72 -14.30
N SER A 197 -6.07 2.90 -15.62
CA SER A 197 -7.06 2.33 -16.55
C SER A 197 -6.95 0.81 -16.60
N GLN A 198 -5.73 0.27 -16.56
CA GLN A 198 -5.47 -1.16 -16.49
C GLN A 198 -5.94 -1.75 -15.17
N LEU A 199 -5.71 -1.08 -14.04
CA LEU A 199 -6.20 -1.52 -12.73
C LEU A 199 -7.73 -1.53 -12.68
N VAL A 200 -8.40 -0.50 -13.22
CA VAL A 200 -9.86 -0.45 -13.31
C VAL A 200 -10.38 -1.58 -14.20
N ASN A 201 -9.73 -1.82 -15.34
CA ASN A 201 -10.08 -2.92 -16.22
C ASN A 201 -9.96 -4.27 -15.50
N MET A 202 -8.85 -4.51 -14.78
CA MET A 202 -8.66 -5.71 -13.97
C MET A 202 -9.79 -5.92 -12.95
N VAL A 203 -10.22 -4.86 -12.24
CA VAL A 203 -11.35 -4.95 -11.30
C VAL A 203 -12.66 -5.27 -12.01
N GLN A 204 -12.90 -4.69 -13.19
CA GLN A 204 -14.17 -4.79 -13.91
C GLN A 204 -14.32 -6.09 -14.73
N THR A 205 -13.25 -6.53 -15.39
CA THR A 205 -13.28 -7.70 -16.29
C THR A 205 -12.91 -8.99 -15.59
N GLU A 206 -12.14 -8.91 -14.50
CA GLU A 206 -11.58 -10.06 -13.79
C GLU A 206 -12.03 -10.05 -12.32
N SER A 207 -13.32 -9.84 -12.07
CA SER A 207 -13.88 -9.83 -10.71
C SER A 207 -13.52 -11.09 -9.91
N SER A 208 -13.45 -12.25 -10.58
CA SER A 208 -12.96 -13.51 -9.99
C SER A 208 -11.50 -13.46 -9.58
N GLY A 209 -10.64 -12.80 -10.38
CA GLY A 209 -9.23 -12.59 -10.06
C GLY A 209 -9.05 -11.70 -8.84
N MET A 210 -9.88 -10.66 -8.72
CA MET A 210 -9.85 -9.77 -7.56
C MET A 210 -10.37 -10.45 -6.29
N HIS A 211 -11.38 -11.31 -6.41
CA HIS A 211 -11.83 -12.15 -5.31
C HIS A 211 -10.74 -13.13 -4.85
N ASN A 212 -10.03 -13.75 -5.79
CA ASN A 212 -8.88 -14.60 -5.47
C ASN A 212 -7.74 -13.82 -4.80
N PHE A 213 -7.48 -12.58 -5.24
CA PHE A 213 -6.53 -11.68 -4.57
C PHE A 213 -6.94 -11.39 -3.13
N CYS A 214 -8.21 -11.03 -2.88
CA CYS A 214 -8.69 -10.76 -1.51
C CYS A 214 -8.53 -12.01 -0.62
N ARG A 215 -8.97 -13.19 -1.10
CA ARG A 215 -8.80 -14.47 -0.39
C ARG A 215 -7.34 -14.81 -0.15
N PHE A 216 -6.48 -14.52 -1.12
CA PHE A 216 -5.05 -14.70 -1.02
C PHE A 216 -4.47 -13.86 0.11
N VAL A 217 -4.74 -12.55 0.16
CA VAL A 217 -4.24 -11.68 1.24
C VAL A 217 -4.84 -12.05 2.59
N HIS A 218 -6.12 -12.42 2.64
CA HIS A 218 -6.77 -12.92 3.87
C HIS A 218 -6.07 -14.15 4.44
N TYR A 219 -5.68 -15.10 3.60
CA TYR A 219 -4.97 -16.28 4.06
C TYR A 219 -3.69 -15.89 4.82
N PHE A 220 -2.82 -15.06 4.24
CA PHE A 220 -1.55 -14.72 4.88
C PHE A 220 -1.71 -13.82 6.11
N THR A 221 -2.66 -12.90 6.10
CA THR A 221 -2.92 -12.02 7.24
C THR A 221 -3.59 -12.77 8.40
N ASP A 222 -4.62 -13.57 8.12
CA ASP A 222 -5.41 -14.25 9.16
C ASP A 222 -4.84 -15.59 9.61
N LYS A 223 -4.30 -16.40 8.68
CA LYS A 223 -3.75 -17.73 9.01
C LYS A 223 -2.27 -17.66 9.30
N CYS A 224 -1.50 -16.98 8.46
CA CYS A 224 -0.04 -16.92 8.65
C CYS A 224 0.36 -15.84 9.66
N GLY A 225 -0.53 -14.91 10.02
CA GLY A 225 -0.24 -13.82 10.97
C GLY A 225 0.80 -12.83 10.42
N VAL A 226 0.88 -12.71 9.09
CA VAL A 226 1.73 -11.74 8.41
C VAL A 226 1.07 -10.37 8.55
N ASP A 227 1.83 -9.41 9.07
CA ASP A 227 1.41 -8.00 9.10
C ASP A 227 1.72 -7.40 7.71
N PRO A 228 0.72 -7.00 6.92
CA PRO A 228 0.89 -6.51 5.55
C PRO A 228 1.47 -5.07 5.48
#